data_AF-A0A6I5WM99-F1
#
_entry.id   AF-A0A6I5WM99-F1
#
_cell.length_a   1.000
_cell.length_b   1.000
_cell.length_c   1.000
_cell.angle_alpha   90.00
_cell.angle_beta   90.00
_cell.angle_gamma   90.00
#
_symmetry.space_group_name_H-M   'P 1'
#
loop_
_entity.id
_entity.type
_entity.pdbx_description
1 polymer ?
#
loop_
_entity_poly.entity_id
_entity_poly.type
_entity_poly.pdbx_seq_one_letter_code
_entity_poly.pdbx_strand_id
1 'polypeptide(L)' 'MANAQTEHSRKLRAETSRRLNDKALAEGKARRILMQLSSEVADEFDAICAEMGVSRPQAIKALCALYRGK' A
#
# COMPACT_ATOMS: atom_id res chain seq x y z
N MET A 1 -13.54 -15.72 -20.87
CA MET A 1 -13.24 -15.31 -19.48
C MET A 1 -12.59 -16.41 -18.63
N ALA A 2 -12.63 -17.70 -19.01
CA ALA A 2 -12.08 -18.81 -18.21
C ALA A 2 -10.53 -18.78 -18.02
N ASN A 3 -9.77 -18.36 -19.04
CA ASN A 3 -8.30 -18.37 -18.99
C ASN A 3 -7.72 -17.33 -18.02
N ALA A 4 -8.49 -16.28 -17.70
CA ALA A 4 -8.05 -15.21 -16.82
C ALA A 4 -7.78 -15.68 -15.38
N GLN A 5 -8.43 -16.74 -14.91
CA GLN A 5 -8.29 -17.23 -13.53
C GLN A 5 -7.33 -18.43 -13.39
N THR A 6 -6.69 -18.84 -14.49
CA THR A 6 -5.69 -19.91 -14.48
C THR A 6 -4.49 -19.53 -13.60
N GLU A 7 -3.80 -20.53 -13.05
CA GLU A 7 -2.59 -20.29 -12.26
C GLU A 7 -1.52 -19.51 -13.03
N HIS A 8 -1.37 -19.81 -14.33
CA HIS A 8 -0.46 -19.09 -15.22
C HIS A 8 -0.82 -17.60 -15.28
N SER A 9 -2.09 -17.26 -15.49
CA SER A 9 -2.52 -15.86 -15.52
C SER A 9 -2.40 -15.17 -14.16
N ARG A 10 -2.59 -15.87 -13.05
CA ARG A 10 -2.33 -15.33 -11.70
C ARG A 10 -0.85 -15.01 -11.49
N LYS A 11 0.04 -15.93 -11.87
CA LYS A 11 1.51 -15.74 -11.80
C LYS A 11 1.96 -14.54 -12.67
N LEU A 12 1.47 -14.46 -13.90
CA LEU A 12 1.80 -13.36 -14.82
C LEU A 12 1.39 -11.99 -14.28
N ARG A 13 0.22 -11.89 -13.64
CA ARG A 13 -0.22 -10.64 -13.00
C ARG A 13 0.66 -10.27 -11.81
N ALA A 14 0.95 -11.22 -10.94
CA ALA A 14 1.81 -10.98 -9.79
C ALA A 14 3.21 -10.50 -10.22
N GLU A 15 3.79 -11.12 -11.25
CA GLU A 15 5.07 -10.71 -11.82
C GLU A 15 5.02 -9.32 -12.44
N THR A 16 3.96 -9.03 -13.21
CA THR A 16 3.76 -7.71 -13.82
C THR A 16 3.63 -6.62 -12.74
N SER A 17 2.83 -6.86 -11.71
CA SER A 17 2.69 -5.96 -10.57
C SER A 17 4.01 -5.74 -9.84
N ARG A 18 4.81 -6.80 -9.62
CA ARG A 18 6.14 -6.70 -9.01
C ARG A 18 7.05 -5.80 -9.84
N ARG A 19 7.15 -6.05 -11.15
CA ARG A 19 7.98 -5.25 -12.07
C ARG A 19 7.57 -3.78 -12.10
N LEU A 20 6.26 -3.49 -12.09
CA LEU A 20 5.76 -2.11 -12.03
C LEU A 20 6.13 -1.42 -10.71
N ASN A 21 6.04 -2.13 -9.58
CA ASN A 21 6.43 -1.61 -8.29
C ASN A 21 7.95 -1.34 -8.22
N ASP A 22 8.76 -2.27 -8.71
CA ASP A 22 10.22 -2.12 -8.75
C ASP A 22 10.62 -0.92 -9.64
N LYS A 23 9.95 -0.75 -10.78
CA LYS A 23 10.13 0.41 -11.66
C LYS A 23 9.75 1.72 -10.97
N ALA A 24 8.62 1.77 -10.25
CA ALA A 24 8.19 2.96 -9.53
C ALA A 24 9.17 3.38 -8.42
N LEU A 25 9.82 2.41 -7.77
CA LEU A 25 10.88 2.65 -6.79
C LEU A 25 12.16 3.18 -7.46
N ALA A 26 12.57 2.57 -8.58
CA ALA A 26 13.76 2.98 -9.33
C ALA A 26 13.63 4.40 -9.91
N GLU A 27 12.43 4.76 -10.39
CA GLU A 27 12.12 6.11 -10.90
C GLU A 27 11.89 7.14 -9.80
N GLY A 28 11.99 6.77 -8.52
CA GLY A 28 11.76 7.66 -7.38
C GLY A 28 10.30 8.11 -7.20
N LYS A 29 9.35 7.51 -7.94
CA LYS A 29 7.90 7.79 -7.84
C LYS A 29 7.29 7.16 -6.58
N ALA A 30 7.95 6.17 -6.01
CA ALA A 30 7.59 5.56 -4.73
C ALA A 30 8.83 5.46 -3.83
N ARG A 31 8.61 5.48 -2.51
CA ARG A 31 9.65 5.21 -1.51
C ARG A 31 9.07 4.28 -0.45
N ARG A 32 9.87 3.29 -0.03
CA ARG A 32 9.55 2.46 1.15
C ARG A 32 10.02 3.20 2.41
N ILE A 33 9.15 3.26 3.41
CA ILE A 33 9.47 3.81 4.73
C ILE A 33 9.32 2.66 5.71
N LEU A 34 10.38 2.38 6.47
CA LEU A 34 10.33 1.49 7.63
C LEU A 34 10.04 2.36 8.86
N MET A 35 9.08 1.97 9.68
CA MET A 35 8.75 2.66 10.93
C MET A 35 8.63 1.65 12.07
N GLN A 36 9.10 2.06 13.23
CA GLN A 36 8.91 1.33 14.48
C GLN A 36 8.04 2.18 15.40
N LEU A 37 6.96 1.59 15.89
CA LEU A 37 5.99 2.21 16.78
C LEU A 37 5.86 1.35 18.04
N SER A 38 5.31 1.90 19.12
CA SER A 38 4.83 1.06 20.21
C SER A 38 3.68 0.18 19.71
N SER A 39 3.49 -0.98 20.34
CA SER A 39 2.41 -1.91 19.98
C SER A 39 1.04 -1.23 20.04
N GLU A 40 0.77 -0.49 21.12
CA GLU A 40 -0.50 0.22 21.31
C GLU A 40 -0.82 1.19 20.17
N VAL A 41 0.16 1.98 19.73
CA VAL A 41 -0.03 2.93 18.63
C VAL A 41 -0.17 2.23 17.28
N ALA A 42 0.55 1.12 17.07
CA ALA A 42 0.42 0.33 15.85
C ALA A 42 -0.97 -0.31 15.75
N ASP A 43 -1.49 -0.85 16.85
CA ASP A 43 -2.81 -1.48 16.92
C ASP A 43 -3.93 -0.45 16.69
N GLU A 44 -3.82 0.72 17.31
CA GLU A 44 -4.78 1.81 17.10
C GLU A 44 -4.76 2.31 15.65
N PHE A 45 -3.57 2.45 15.05
CA PHE A 45 -3.45 2.85 13.65
C PHE A 45 -4.08 1.82 12.70
N ASP A 46 -3.94 0.54 13.01
CA ASP A 46 -4.57 -0.54 12.25
C ASP A 46 -6.09 -0.53 12.37
N ALA A 47 -6.62 -0.26 13.58
CA ALA A 47 -8.05 -0.09 13.80
C ALA A 47 -8.61 1.07 12.98
N ILE A 48 -7.94 2.23 13.00
CA ILE A 48 -8.32 3.40 12.18
C ILE A 48 -8.31 3.05 10.70
N CYS A 49 -7.27 2.37 10.21
CA CYS A 49 -7.20 1.96 8.81
C CYS A 49 -8.36 1.03 8.44
N ALA A 50 -8.73 0.11 9.33
CA ALA A 50 -9.85 -0.82 9.14
C ALA A 50 -11.20 -0.10 9.12
N GLU A 51 -11.44 0.83 10.06
CA GLU A 51 -12.65 1.66 10.13
C GLU A 51 -12.82 2.53 8.87
N MET A 52 -11.73 3.11 8.38
CA MET A 52 -11.73 3.90 7.15
C MET A 52 -11.80 3.05 5.88
N GLY A 53 -11.56 1.74 5.96
CA GLY A 53 -11.51 0.84 4.81
C GLY A 53 -10.34 1.12 3.85
N VAL A 54 -9.24 1.67 4.35
CA VAL A 54 -8.08 2.07 3.54
C VAL A 54 -6.81 1.35 3.96
N SER A 55 -5.82 1.30 3.07
CA SER A 55 -4.50 0.78 3.41
C SER A 55 -3.68 1.82 4.20
N ARG A 56 -2.73 1.35 5.02
CA ARG A 56 -1.82 2.20 5.81
C ARG A 56 -1.21 3.37 5.03
N PRO A 57 -0.68 3.20 3.79
CA PRO A 57 -0.17 4.33 3.01
C PRO A 57 -1.24 5.37 2.64
N GLN A 58 -2.49 4.95 2.42
CA GLN A 58 -3.60 5.87 2.15
C GLN A 58 -4.02 6.62 3.41
N ALA A 59 -4.02 5.96 4.58
CA ALA A 59 -4.22 6.63 5.85
C ALA A 59 -3.13 7.70 6.11
N ILE A 60 -1.86 7.38 5.84
CA ILE A 60 -0.76 8.36 5.92
C ILE A 60 -0.99 9.53 4.96
N LYS A 61 -1.46 9.27 3.73
CA LYS A 61 -1.79 10.34 2.78
C LYS A 61 -2.91 11.25 3.31
N ALA A 62 -3.95 10.68 3.89
CA ALA A 62 -5.04 11.43 4.51
C ALA A 62 -4.53 12.28 5.70
N LEU A 63 -3.66 11.71 6.54
CA LEU A 63 -3.01 12.41 7.64
C LEU A 63 -2.19 13.61 7.14
N CYS A 64 -1.38 13.41 6.09
CA CYS A 64 -0.63 14.50 5.47
C CYS A 64 -1.54 15.61 4.94
N ALA A 65 -2.67 15.26 4.31
CA ALA A 65 -3.63 16.24 3.81
C ALA A 65 -4.26 17.04 4.95
N LEU A 66 -4.69 16.36 6.03
CA LEU A 66 -5.26 16.97 7.22
C LEU A 66 -4.30 18.01 7.84
N TYR A 67 -3.04 17.64 8.07
CA TYR A 67 -2.05 18.53 8.69
C TYR A 67 -1.52 19.63 7.76
N ARG A 68 -1.54 19.41 6.44
CA ARG A 68 -1.16 20.42 5.43
C ARG A 68 -2.31 21.37 5.10
N GLY A 69 -3.43 21.28 5.83
CA GLY A 69 -4.70 21.96 5.63
C GLY A 69 -4.60 23.30 4.88
N LYS A 70 -4.96 23.23 3.60
CA LYS A 70 -6.17 23.88 3.14
C LYS A 70 -7.32 22.88 3.25
#